data_AF-A0A161JVH4-F1
#
_entry.id   AF-A0A161JVH4-F1
#
_cell.length_a   1.000
_cell.length_b   1.000
_cell.length_c   1.000
_cell.angle_alpha   90.00
_cell.angle_beta   90.00
_cell.angle_gamma   90.00
#
_symmetry.space_group_name_H-M   'P 1'
#
loop_
_entity.id
_entity.type
_entity.pdbx_description
1 polymer ?
#
loop_
_entity_poly.entity_id
_entity_poly.type
_entity_poly.pdbx_seq_one_letter_code
_entity_poly.pdbx_strand_id
1 'polypeptide(L)' 'MKKVVSEISGVVFSLPWLVAKDNGLFEAEGIDMEFVKAIRTGPVEHTENPENVNPILGHVAFEQGQVSIYRA' A
#
# COMPACT_ATOMS: atom_id res chain seq x y z
N MET A 1 -22.26 -3.87 2.22
CA MET A 1 -20.92 -4.35 1.83
C MET A 1 -19.91 -3.28 2.22
N LYS A 2 -18.84 -3.64 2.94
CA LYS A 2 -17.79 -2.70 3.36
C LYS A 2 -16.81 -2.51 2.20
N LYS A 3 -16.63 -1.28 1.72
CA LYS A 3 -15.63 -1.00 0.68
C LYS A 3 -14.24 -0.90 1.29
N VAL A 4 -13.27 -1.59 0.71
CA VAL A 4 -11.85 -1.56 1.11
C VAL A 4 -11.01 -1.37 -0.15
N VAL A 5 -10.06 -0.44 -0.07
CA VAL A 5 -9.08 -0.19 -1.14
C VAL A 5 -7.71 -0.63 -0.64
N SER A 6 -7.00 -1.43 -1.43
CA SER A 6 -5.66 -1.93 -1.12
C SER A 6 -4.70 -1.65 -2.26
N GLU A 7 -3.46 -1.28 -1.94
CA GLU A 7 -2.43 -1.03 -2.93
C GLU A 7 -1.65 -2.29 -3.31
N ILE A 8 -1.35 -2.43 -4.60
CA ILE A 8 -0.43 -3.43 -5.14
C ILE A 8 0.97 -2.83 -5.17
N SER A 9 1.73 -2.97 -4.07
CA SER A 9 3.11 -2.47 -3.93
C SER A 9 4.17 -3.46 -4.38
N GLY A 10 3.86 -4.76 -4.42
CA GLY A 10 4.75 -5.80 -4.91
C GLY A 10 4.05 -7.15 -5.04
N VAL A 11 4.39 -7.92 -6.07
CA VAL A 11 3.70 -9.19 -6.41
C VAL A 11 3.68 -10.15 -5.24
N VAL A 12 4.80 -10.32 -4.52
CA VAL A 12 4.91 -11.28 -3.40
C VAL A 12 3.97 -10.93 -2.25
N PHE A 13 3.79 -9.64 -1.97
CA PHE A 13 2.94 -9.17 -0.86
C PHE A 13 1.45 -9.10 -1.24
N SER A 14 1.16 -8.85 -2.51
CA SER A 14 -0.21 -8.69 -3.00
C SER A 14 -0.86 -10.00 -3.44
N LEU A 15 -0.08 -11.01 -3.83
CA LEU A 15 -0.60 -12.25 -4.39
C LEU A 15 -1.63 -12.97 -3.50
N PRO A 16 -1.43 -13.12 -2.17
CA PRO A 16 -2.42 -13.79 -1.32
C PRO A 16 -3.80 -13.11 -1.37
N TRP A 17 -3.81 -11.77 -1.42
CA TRP A 17 -5.04 -10.98 -1.49
C TRP A 17 -5.73 -11.07 -2.84
N LEU A 18 -4.96 -11.11 -3.93
CA LEU A 18 -5.49 -11.32 -5.28
C LEU A 18 -6.16 -12.70 -5.39
N VAL A 19 -5.50 -13.75 -4.91
CA VAL A 19 -6.06 -15.10 -4.87
C VAL A 19 -7.32 -15.14 -4.01
N ALA A 20 -7.32 -14.50 -2.83
CA ALA A 20 -8.50 -14.45 -1.98
C ALA A 20 -9.71 -13.78 -2.67
N LYS A 21 -9.47 -12.72 -3.45
CA LYS A 21 -10.52 -12.08 -4.25
C LYS A 21 -11.03 -13.01 -5.35
N ASP A 22 -10.15 -13.66 -6.09
CA ASP A 22 -10.53 -14.59 -7.16
C ASP A 22 -11.32 -15.80 -6.64
N ASN A 23 -11.16 -16.16 -5.37
CA ASN A 23 -11.91 -17.22 -4.70
C ASN A 23 -13.16 -16.73 -3.95
N GLY A 24 -13.56 -15.45 -4.10
CA GLY A 24 -14.77 -14.89 -3.48
C GLY A 24 -14.70 -14.77 -1.96
N LEU A 25 -13.52 -14.89 -1.34
CA LEU A 25 -13.38 -14.89 0.13
C LEU A 25 -13.77 -13.55 0.75
N PHE A 26 -13.57 -12.43 0.05
CA PHE A 26 -14.01 -11.12 0.52
C PHE A 26 -15.51 -10.91 0.40
N GLU A 27 -16.11 -11.41 -0.69
CA GLU A 27 -17.55 -11.30 -0.92
C GLU A 27 -18.33 -12.09 0.13
N ALA A 28 -17.82 -13.26 0.53
CA ALA A 28 -18.36 -14.07 1.63
C ALA A 28 -18.39 -13.31 2.97
N GLU A 29 -17.42 -12.43 3.20
CA GLU A 29 -17.32 -11.55 4.39
C GLU A 29 -18.06 -10.21 4.19
N GLY A 30 -18.77 -10.02 3.06
CA GLY A 30 -19.45 -8.77 2.74
C GLY A 30 -18.49 -7.60 2.51
N ILE A 31 -17.28 -7.87 2.01
CA ILE A 31 -16.25 -6.89 1.68
C ILE A 31 -16.19 -6.70 0.17
N ASP A 32 -16.30 -5.45 -0.27
CA ASP A 32 -16.03 -5.02 -1.64
C ASP A 32 -14.57 -4.58 -1.73
N MET A 33 -13.71 -5.46 -2.24
CA MET A 33 -12.26 -5.23 -2.29
C MET A 33 -11.84 -4.65 -3.65
N GLU A 34 -11.22 -3.47 -3.63
CA GLU A 34 -10.61 -2.82 -4.79
C GLU A 34 -9.09 -2.81 -4.66
N PHE A 35 -8.39 -3.26 -5.71
CA PHE A 35 -6.93 -3.19 -5.78
C PHE A 35 -6.50 -2.07 -6.71
N VAL A 36 -5.69 -1.15 -6.19
CA VAL A 36 -5.10 -0.05 -6.97
C VAL A 36 -3.59 -0.23 -7.06
N LYS A 37 -2.97 0.30 -8.10
CA LYS A 37 -1.51 0.23 -8.23
C LYS A 37 -0.87 1.19 -7.21
N ALA A 38 0.11 0.71 -6.44
CA ALA A 38 0.83 1.57 -5.52
C ALA A 38 1.53 2.72 -6.27
N ILE A 39 1.52 3.90 -5.68
CA ILE A 39 2.31 5.03 -6.16
C ILE A 39 3.77 4.69 -5.87
N ARG A 40 4.53 4.39 -6.92
CA ARG A 40 5.97 4.23 -6.77
C ARG A 40 6.58 5.61 -6.59
N THR A 41 7.29 5.82 -5.49
CA THR A 41 8.25 6.90 -5.44
C THR A 41 9.27 6.67 -6.56
N GLY A 42 9.62 7.76 -7.26
CA GLY A 42 10.60 7.70 -8.34
C GLY A 42 11.94 7.14 -7.85
N PRO A 43 12.83 6.77 -8.78
CA PRO A 43 14.19 6.37 -8.41
C PRO A 43 14.82 7.46 -7.52
N VAL A 44 15.36 7.04 -6.38
CA VAL A 44 16.16 7.92 -5.52
C VAL A 44 17.54 8.03 -6.17
N GLU A 45 18.04 9.25 -6.36
CA GLU A 45 19.40 9.44 -6.85
C GLU A 45 20.40 8.78 -5.89
N HIS A 46 21.32 8.00 -6.46
CA HIS A 46 22.41 7.44 -5.69
C HIS A 46 23.37 8.55 -5.26
N THR A 47 23.73 8.59 -3.98
CA THR A 47 24.69 9.55 -3.42
C THR A 47 25.63 8.84 -2.46
N GLU A 48 26.90 9.28 -2.44
CA GLU A 48 27.91 8.78 -1.50
C GLU A 48 27.80 9.44 -0.11
N ASN A 49 27.01 10.51 0.02
CA ASN A 49 26.81 11.22 1.28
C ASN A 49 25.44 10.86 1.90
N PRO A 50 25.40 10.11 3.00
CA PRO A 50 24.15 9.68 3.64
C PRO A 50 23.25 10.83 4.09
N GLU A 51 23.80 12.00 4.41
CA GLU A 51 23.04 13.18 4.86
C GLU A 51 22.14 13.77 3.75
N ASN A 52 22.42 13.44 2.49
CA ASN A 52 21.62 13.88 1.34
C ASN A 52 20.43 12.95 1.08
N VAL A 53 20.31 11.84 1.82
CA VAL A 53 19.22 10.87 1.66
C VAL A 53 18.20 11.12 2.75
N ASN A 54 16.93 11.36 2.37
CA ASN A 54 15.85 11.30 3.34
C ASN A 54 15.71 9.84 3.81
N PRO A 55 15.96 9.53 5.09
CA PRO A 55 15.96 8.15 5.59
C PRO A 55 14.57 7.53 5.61
N ILE A 56 13.52 8.34 5.44
CA ILE A 56 12.15 7.88 5.36
C ILE A 56 11.73 8.05 3.90
N LEU A 57 11.33 6.97 3.21
CA LEU A 57 10.87 7.05 1.82
C LEU A 57 9.36 6.79 1.79
N GLY A 58 8.60 7.66 1.12
CA GLY A 58 7.14 7.47 0.96
C GLY A 58 6.26 7.91 2.14
N HIS A 59 6.78 8.70 3.08
CA HIS A 59 6.06 9.21 4.27
C HIS A 59 5.22 10.47 4.01
N VAL A 60 5.13 10.93 2.76
CA VAL A 60 4.30 12.09 2.39
C VAL A 60 2.87 11.93 2.91
N ALA A 61 2.32 10.72 2.90
CA ALA A 61 1.00 10.45 3.47
C ALA A 61 0.94 10.70 4.99
N PHE A 62 2.02 10.43 5.74
CA PHE A 62 2.10 10.74 7.17
C PHE A 62 2.25 12.25 7.42
N GLU A 63 3.12 12.92 6.67
CA GLU A 63 3.35 14.37 6.78
C GLU A 63 2.12 15.19 6.38
N GLN A 64 1.36 14.72 5.40
CA GLN A 64 0.12 15.34 4.93
C GLN A 64 -1.11 14.91 5.73
N GLY A 65 -0.94 14.09 6.78
CA GLY A 65 -2.05 13.63 7.62
C GLY A 65 -3.07 12.74 6.90
N GLN A 66 -2.68 12.11 5.80
CA GLN A 66 -3.53 11.26 4.96
C GLN A 66 -3.60 9.80 5.44
N VAL A 67 -2.79 9.43 6.44
CA VAL A 67 -2.83 8.08 7.03
C VAL A 67 -3.79 8.06 8.23
N SER A 68 -4.80 7.20 8.16
CA SER A 68 -5.63 6.83 9.32
C SER A 68 -5.16 5.48 9.84
N ILE A 69 -4.44 5.47 10.97
CA ILE A 69 -4.00 4.22 11.62
C ILE A 69 -5.14 3.73 12.51
N TYR A 70 -5.63 2.53 12.25
CA TYR A 70 -6.53 1.84 13.18
C TYR A 70 -5.80 1.59 14.49
N ARG A 71 -6.27 2.21 15.58
CA ARG A 71 -5.83 1.92 16.94
C ARG A 71 -6.76 0.85 17.50
N ALA A 72 -6.21 -0.34 17.74
CA ALA A 72 -6.86 -1.45 18.42
C ALA A 72 -7.03 -1.16 19.91
#